data_AF-A0A814HYL2-F1
#
_entry.id   AF-A0A814HYL2-F1
#
_cell.length_a   1.000
_cell.length_b   1.000
_cell.length_c   1.000
_cell.angle_alpha   90.00
_cell.angle_beta   90.00
_cell.angle_gamma   90.00
#
_symmetry.space_group_name_H-M   'P 1'
#
loop_
_entity.id
_entity.type
_entity.pdbx_description
1 polymer ?
#
loop_
_entity_poly.entity_id
_entity_poly.type
_entity_poly.pdbx_seq_one_letter_code
_entity_poly.pdbx_strand_id
1 'polypeptide(L)'
;MQMIDASTKPPDIRHSSSSDQNVLNDDLPPLDVLREMIKYETFLRLSEPIQNLFDFYRKDDSAITMVLDSVQQHVVERFGYKHVNSLRTAVSRFPDDPVIKEAFYIKHNKITQGLVYQGQVARDVDLFTVDGQPTTLFSQITSGQPLIILAANK
;
A
#
# COMPACT_ATOMS: atom_id res chain seq x y z
N MET A 1 15.16 -39.37 -62.41
CA MET A 1 15.27 -37.90 -62.52
C MET A 1 14.46 -37.32 -61.36
N GLN A 2 15.18 -36.77 -60.37
CA GLN A 2 14.80 -35.95 -59.18
C GLN A 2 13.47 -36.26 -58.45
N MET A 3 13.45 -36.85 -57.25
CA MET A 3 13.73 -36.26 -55.91
C MET A 3 13.04 -34.91 -55.67
N ILE A 4 12.03 -34.85 -54.79
CA ILE A 4 12.06 -34.08 -53.53
C ILE A 4 11.03 -34.65 -52.54
N ASP A 5 11.51 -35.00 -51.36
CA ASP A 5 10.80 -35.47 -50.18
C ASP A 5 10.60 -34.27 -49.23
N ALA A 6 9.41 -34.10 -48.65
CA ALA A 6 9.14 -33.03 -47.68
C ALA A 6 8.24 -33.55 -46.56
N SER A 7 8.85 -34.38 -45.71
CA SER A 7 8.36 -34.72 -44.37
C SER A 7 8.58 -33.53 -43.42
N THR A 8 7.56 -32.71 -43.21
CA THR A 8 7.53 -31.70 -42.14
C THR A 8 6.80 -32.27 -40.92
N LYS A 9 7.55 -32.87 -39.99
CA LYS A 9 7.07 -33.16 -38.64
C LYS A 9 6.80 -31.84 -37.88
N PRO A 10 5.72 -31.74 -37.09
CA PRO A 10 5.52 -30.62 -36.18
C PRO A 10 6.59 -30.64 -35.06
N PRO A 11 7.03 -29.47 -34.58
CA PRO A 11 8.06 -29.40 -33.55
C PRO A 11 7.54 -29.88 -32.19
N ASP A 12 8.32 -30.79 -31.60
CA ASP A 12 8.26 -31.21 -30.20
C ASP A 12 8.25 -29.97 -29.28
N ILE A 13 7.12 -29.71 -28.61
CA ILE A 13 7.07 -28.79 -27.47
C ILE A 13 7.61 -29.56 -26.27
N ARG A 14 8.93 -29.56 -26.10
CA ARG A 14 9.61 -30.02 -24.88
C ARG A 14 10.12 -28.82 -24.09
N HIS A 15 9.60 -28.69 -22.88
CA HIS A 15 10.17 -28.04 -21.70
C HIS A 15 11.38 -27.12 -21.92
N SER A 16 11.13 -25.82 -21.93
CA SER A 16 12.05 -24.79 -21.44
C SER A 16 11.47 -24.28 -20.12
N SER A 17 11.99 -24.80 -19.01
CA SER A 17 13.05 -24.18 -18.21
C SER A 17 12.45 -23.31 -17.10
N SER A 18 12.27 -23.94 -15.96
CA SER A 18 11.94 -23.43 -14.62
C SER A 18 13.02 -22.48 -14.06
N SER A 19 13.46 -21.51 -14.86
CA SER A 19 14.59 -20.61 -14.55
C SER A 19 14.16 -19.21 -14.10
N ASP A 20 12.89 -18.83 -14.30
CA ASP A 20 12.42 -17.46 -14.04
C ASP A 20 12.06 -17.16 -12.58
N GLN A 21 12.12 -18.17 -11.69
CA GLN A 21 11.74 -17.97 -10.28
C GLN A 21 12.88 -17.42 -9.40
N ASN A 22 14.12 -17.35 -9.91
CA ASN A 22 15.27 -16.95 -9.08
C ASN A 22 15.63 -15.45 -9.18
N VAL A 23 14.97 -14.66 -10.04
CA VAL A 23 15.28 -13.23 -10.24
C VAL A 23 14.48 -12.31 -9.30
N LEU A 24 13.48 -12.85 -8.59
CA LEU A 24 12.58 -12.04 -7.72
C LEU A 24 13.12 -11.80 -6.30
N ASN A 25 14.18 -12.51 -5.87
CA ASN A 25 14.66 -12.43 -4.49
C ASN A 25 15.77 -11.39 -4.27
N ASP A 26 16.54 -11.03 -5.30
CA ASP A 26 17.73 -10.16 -5.13
C ASP A 26 17.41 -8.66 -4.98
N ASP A 27 16.19 -8.23 -5.28
CA ASP A 27 15.81 -6.80 -5.25
C ASP A 27 14.83 -6.46 -4.11
N LEU A 28 14.70 -7.35 -3.12
CA LEU A 28 13.83 -7.14 -1.97
C LEU A 28 14.62 -6.50 -0.80
N PRO A 29 14.17 -5.37 -0.25
CA PRO A 29 14.85 -4.74 0.88
C PRO A 29 14.85 -5.64 2.12
N PRO A 30 15.94 -5.61 2.92
CA PRO A 30 15.94 -6.18 4.26
C PRO A 30 14.96 -5.42 5.16
N LEU A 31 14.51 -6.05 6.25
CA LEU A 31 13.44 -5.53 7.12
C LEU A 31 13.72 -4.11 7.63
N ASP A 32 14.95 -3.83 8.07
CA ASP A 32 15.29 -2.52 8.63
C ASP A 32 15.20 -1.41 7.57
N VAL A 33 15.63 -1.69 6.34
CA VAL A 33 15.48 -0.76 5.22
C VAL A 33 14.01 -0.57 4.87
N LEU A 34 13.22 -1.65 4.84
CA LEU A 34 11.80 -1.60 4.56
C LEU A 34 11.03 -0.76 5.59
N ARG A 35 11.38 -0.87 6.88
CA ARG A 35 10.82 -0.03 7.96
C ARG A 35 11.10 1.46 7.70
N GLU A 36 12.33 1.80 7.33
CA GLU A 36 12.69 3.19 7.02
C GLU A 36 12.00 3.70 5.75
N MET A 37 11.88 2.86 4.71
CA MET A 37 11.09 3.18 3.52
C MET A 37 9.63 3.47 3.87
N ILE A 38 9.00 2.66 4.73
CA ILE A 38 7.61 2.83 5.16
C ILE A 38 7.42 4.10 6.00
N LYS A 39 8.33 4.38 6.93
CA LYS A 39 8.32 5.63 7.71
C LYS A 39 8.43 6.85 6.79
N TYR A 40 9.37 6.80 5.83
CA TYR A 40 9.58 7.90 4.89
C TYR A 40 8.38 8.09 3.96
N GLU A 41 7.79 7.00 3.47
CA GLU A 41 6.58 7.04 2.65
C GLU A 41 5.39 7.63 3.42
N THR A 42 5.22 7.24 4.68
CA THR A 42 4.20 7.81 5.58
C THR A 42 4.43 9.31 5.80
N PHE A 43 5.68 9.71 6.05
CA PHE A 43 6.07 11.11 6.18
C PHE A 43 5.71 11.92 4.92
N LEU A 44 6.04 11.41 3.72
CA LEU A 44 5.71 12.09 2.46
C LEU A 44 4.20 12.23 2.28
N ARG A 45 3.44 11.17 2.54
CA ARG A 45 1.97 11.22 2.44
C ARG A 45 1.38 12.28 3.35
N LEU A 46 1.92 12.45 4.56
CA LEU A 46 1.44 13.42 5.54
C LEU A 46 1.98 14.84 5.30
N SER A 47 2.93 15.02 4.37
CA SER A 47 3.48 16.33 4.05
C SER A 47 2.44 17.24 3.37
N GLU A 48 2.53 18.54 3.64
CA GLU A 48 1.61 19.54 3.11
C GLU A 48 1.48 19.51 1.57
N PRO A 49 2.56 19.38 0.77
CA PRO A 49 2.42 19.34 -0.68
C PRO A 49 1.60 18.15 -1.17
N ILE A 50 1.78 16.97 -0.57
CA ILE A 50 1.04 15.76 -0.97
C ILE A 50 -0.40 15.82 -0.47
N GLN A 51 -0.63 16.34 0.74
CA GLN A 51 -1.98 16.59 1.26
C GLN A 51 -2.75 17.56 0.36
N ASN A 52 -2.11 18.63 -0.14
CA ASN A 52 -2.72 19.56 -1.08
C ASN A 52 -3.10 18.88 -2.41
N LEU A 53 -2.29 17.93 -2.90
CA LEU A 53 -2.64 17.13 -4.08
C LEU A 53 -3.83 16.20 -3.81
N PHE A 54 -3.91 15.56 -2.64
CA PHE A 54 -5.07 14.75 -2.28
C PHE A 54 -6.34 15.59 -2.14
N ASP A 55 -6.24 16.78 -1.54
CA ASP A 55 -7.37 17.70 -1.41
C ASP A 55 -7.84 18.20 -2.79
N PHE A 56 -6.91 18.48 -3.70
CA PHE A 56 -7.19 18.88 -5.08
C PHE A 56 -7.89 17.76 -5.87
N TYR A 57 -7.37 16.53 -5.79
CA TYR A 57 -7.89 15.36 -6.50
C TYR A 57 -8.95 14.57 -5.72
N ARG A 58 -9.52 15.11 -4.64
CA ARG A 58 -10.42 14.38 -3.72
C ARG A 58 -11.64 13.70 -4.34
N LYS A 59 -11.99 14.03 -5.59
CA LYS A 59 -13.12 13.45 -6.35
C LYS A 59 -12.68 12.59 -7.54
N ASP A 60 -11.38 12.39 -7.72
CA ASP A 60 -10.78 11.64 -8.82
C ASP A 60 -9.89 10.54 -8.25
N ASP A 61 -10.48 9.35 -8.09
CA ASP A 61 -9.79 8.18 -7.54
C ASP A 61 -8.58 7.75 -8.39
N SER A 62 -8.64 7.97 -9.71
CA SER A 62 -7.53 7.67 -10.62
C SER A 62 -6.36 8.61 -10.36
N ALA A 63 -6.62 9.91 -10.24
CA ALA A 63 -5.58 10.89 -9.94
C ALA A 63 -4.98 10.68 -8.53
N ILE A 64 -5.80 10.33 -7.53
CA ILE A 64 -5.30 9.94 -6.20
C ILE A 64 -4.37 8.73 -6.31
N THR A 65 -4.76 7.72 -7.07
CA THR A 65 -3.94 6.51 -7.29
C THR A 65 -2.60 6.87 -7.94
N MET A 66 -2.58 7.76 -8.94
CA MET A 66 -1.34 8.24 -9.56
C MET A 66 -0.41 8.96 -8.58
N VAL A 67 -0.95 9.80 -7.69
CA VAL A 67 -0.16 10.47 -6.65
C VAL A 67 0.45 9.43 -5.69
N LEU A 68 -0.34 8.45 -5.27
CA LEU A 68 0.12 7.37 -4.39
C LEU A 68 1.24 6.54 -5.04
N ASP A 69 1.07 6.17 -6.30
CA ASP A 69 2.08 5.43 -7.05
C ASP A 69 3.36 6.23 -7.25
N SER A 70 3.24 7.53 -7.51
CA SER A 70 4.39 8.44 -7.64
C SER A 70 5.17 8.55 -6.33
N VAL A 71 4.48 8.63 -5.19
CA VAL A 71 5.11 8.64 -3.85
C VAL A 71 5.83 7.32 -3.59
N GLN A 72 5.18 6.18 -3.86
CA GLN A 72 5.80 4.87 -3.66
C GLN A 72 7.03 4.67 -4.55
N GLN A 73 6.95 5.07 -5.81
CA GLN A 73 8.06 5.00 -6.75
C GLN A 73 9.24 5.86 -6.27
N HIS A 74 8.96 7.09 -5.85
CA HIS A 74 10.00 7.98 -5.30
C HIS A 74 10.72 7.40 -4.09
N VAL A 75 9.97 6.78 -3.17
CA VAL A 75 10.55 6.12 -1.98
C VAL A 75 11.46 4.97 -2.40
N VAL A 76 11.00 4.12 -3.32
CA VAL A 76 11.74 2.97 -3.81
C VAL A 76 13.06 3.39 -4.47
N GLU A 77 13.00 4.38 -5.37
CA GLU A 77 14.18 4.92 -6.04
C GLU A 77 15.16 5.57 -5.06
N ARG A 78 14.65 6.33 -4.08
CA ARG A 78 15.48 6.99 -3.06
C ARG A 78 16.32 6.00 -2.25
N PHE A 79 15.79 4.81 -1.98
CA PHE A 79 16.48 3.76 -1.23
C PHE A 79 17.26 2.79 -2.12
N GLY A 80 17.36 3.05 -3.43
CA GLY A 80 18.16 2.27 -4.38
C GLY A 80 17.46 1.04 -4.96
N TYR A 81 16.15 0.91 -4.77
CA TYR A 81 15.33 -0.17 -5.31
C TYR A 81 14.61 0.28 -6.59
N LYS A 82 14.11 -0.68 -7.37
CA LYS A 82 13.44 -0.39 -8.65
C LYS A 82 11.95 -0.63 -8.63
N HIS A 83 11.47 -1.51 -7.76
CA HIS A 83 10.10 -2.01 -7.81
C HIS A 83 9.29 -1.64 -6.56
N VAL A 84 8.16 -0.94 -6.77
CA VAL A 84 7.16 -0.64 -5.73
C VAL A 84 6.58 -1.87 -5.05
N ASN A 85 6.71 -3.04 -5.67
CA ASN A 85 6.31 -4.32 -5.08
C ASN A 85 7.04 -4.60 -3.76
N SER A 86 8.26 -4.07 -3.58
CA SER A 86 8.99 -4.14 -2.31
C SER A 86 8.19 -3.54 -1.13
N LEU A 87 7.53 -2.39 -1.36
CA LEU A 87 6.64 -1.74 -0.39
C LEU A 87 5.27 -2.40 -0.31
N ARG A 88 4.69 -2.74 -1.47
CA ARG A 88 3.31 -3.27 -1.54
C ARG A 88 3.16 -4.66 -0.93
N THR A 89 4.23 -5.46 -0.93
CA THR A 89 4.25 -6.81 -0.33
C THR A 89 4.72 -6.82 1.13
N ALA A 90 4.98 -5.66 1.74
CA ALA A 90 5.55 -5.55 3.07
C ALA A 90 4.75 -6.30 4.15
N VAL A 91 3.43 -6.12 4.20
CA VAL A 91 2.55 -6.82 5.16
C VAL A 91 2.55 -8.32 4.94
N SER A 92 2.52 -8.77 3.68
CA SER A 92 2.58 -10.21 3.39
C SER A 92 3.92 -10.83 3.80
N ARG A 93 5.02 -10.08 3.68
CA ARG A 93 6.37 -10.55 4.02
C ARG A 93 6.63 -10.54 5.52
N PHE A 94 6.09 -9.56 6.25
CA PHE A 94 6.33 -9.37 7.68
C PHE A 94 5.01 -9.01 8.39
N PRO A 95 4.07 -9.96 8.50
CA PRO A 95 2.72 -9.71 9.03
C PRO A 95 2.70 -9.31 10.50
N ASP A 96 3.73 -9.69 11.25
CA ASP A 96 3.83 -9.44 12.70
C ASP A 96 4.69 -8.21 13.03
N ASP A 97 5.22 -7.50 12.03
CA ASP A 97 6.03 -6.31 12.27
C ASP A 97 5.15 -5.12 12.68
N PRO A 98 5.34 -4.53 13.87
CA PRO A 98 4.47 -3.48 14.38
C PRO A 98 4.54 -2.20 13.56
N VAL A 99 5.71 -1.84 13.02
CA VAL A 99 5.90 -0.62 12.20
C VAL A 99 5.15 -0.78 10.88
N ILE A 100 5.22 -1.96 10.27
CA ILE A 100 4.53 -2.25 9.02
C ILE A 100 3.02 -2.29 9.25
N LYS A 101 2.54 -2.97 10.30
CA LYS A 101 1.11 -3.00 10.64
C LYS A 101 0.54 -1.62 10.90
N GLU A 102 1.22 -0.81 11.71
CA GLU A 102 0.78 0.56 12.03
C GLU A 102 0.69 1.43 10.77
N ALA A 103 1.69 1.38 9.89
CA ALA A 103 1.67 2.16 8.67
C ALA A 103 0.52 1.77 7.72
N PHE A 104 0.18 0.47 7.64
CA PHE A 104 -0.96 0.02 6.85
C PHE A 104 -2.29 0.40 7.50
N TYR A 105 -2.40 0.32 8.83
CA TYR A 105 -3.54 0.82 9.58
C TYR A 105 -3.82 2.31 9.27
N ILE A 106 -2.79 3.16 9.30
CA ILE A 106 -2.89 4.58 8.96
C ILE A 106 -3.36 4.78 7.50
N LYS A 107 -2.92 3.93 6.57
CA LYS A 107 -3.31 4.02 5.14
C LYS A 107 -4.78 3.69 4.92
N HIS A 108 -5.30 2.69 5.63
CA HIS A 108 -6.69 2.24 5.48
C HIS A 108 -7.68 3.13 6.23
N ASN A 109 -7.26 3.71 7.35
CA ASN A 109 -8.07 4.63 8.13
C ASN A 109 -7.77 6.08 7.74
N LYS A 110 -8.44 6.57 6.68
CA LYS A 110 -8.32 7.96 6.26
C LYS A 110 -8.75 8.92 7.38
N ILE A 111 -8.05 10.05 7.49
CA ILE A 111 -8.53 11.20 8.26
C ILE A 111 -9.86 11.63 7.65
N THR A 112 -10.94 11.52 8.42
CA THR A 112 -12.24 12.04 7.99
C THR A 112 -12.22 13.54 8.15
N GLN A 113 -12.22 14.29 7.05
CA GLN A 113 -12.30 15.75 7.10
C GLN A 113 -13.72 16.18 7.50
N GLY A 114 -13.82 16.98 8.55
CA GLY A 114 -15.09 17.55 9.00
C GLY A 114 -14.90 18.40 10.25
N LEU A 115 -15.70 19.46 10.37
CA LEU A 115 -15.77 20.21 11.61
C LEU A 115 -16.55 19.37 12.63
N VAL A 116 -15.94 19.19 13.81
CA VAL A 116 -16.58 18.57 14.96
C VAL A 116 -16.83 19.68 15.97
N TYR A 117 -18.10 19.88 16.33
CA TYR A 117 -18.50 20.87 17.32
C TYR A 117 -18.78 20.22 18.67
N GLN A 118 -18.51 20.93 19.76
CA GLN A 118 -18.90 20.48 21.09
C GLN A 118 -20.43 20.30 21.16
N GLY A 119 -20.88 19.16 21.69
CA GLY A 119 -22.31 18.81 21.77
C GLY A 119 -22.89 18.20 20.49
N GLN A 120 -22.12 18.11 19.41
CA GLN A 120 -22.51 17.40 18.20
C GLN A 120 -22.51 15.89 18.44
N VAL A 121 -23.54 15.20 17.95
CA VAL A 121 -23.55 13.73 17.90
C VAL A 121 -22.53 13.28 16.86
N ALA A 122 -21.55 12.49 17.31
CA ALA A 122 -20.56 11.90 16.41
C ALA A 122 -21.23 11.03 15.35
N ARG A 123 -20.75 11.10 14.11
CA ARG A 123 -21.20 10.18 13.05
C ARG A 123 -20.46 8.87 13.22
N ASP A 124 -21.13 7.77 12.90
CA ASP A 124 -20.40 6.51 12.71
C ASP A 124 -19.56 6.61 11.44
N VAL A 125 -18.33 6.12 11.51
CA VAL A 125 -17.33 6.23 10.45
C VAL A 125 -16.77 4.85 10.17
N ASP A 126 -16.66 4.49 8.90
CA ASP A 126 -16.03 3.25 8.48
C ASP A 126 -14.52 3.30 8.76
N LEU A 127 -14.02 2.28 9.45
CA LEU A 127 -12.65 2.13 9.86
C LEU A 127 -12.16 0.73 9.46
N PHE A 128 -10.86 0.50 9.61
CA PHE A 128 -10.22 -0.80 9.51
C PHE A 128 -9.44 -1.07 10.78
N THR A 129 -9.47 -2.29 11.30
CA THR A 129 -8.63 -2.69 12.45
C THR A 129 -7.15 -2.71 12.05
N VAL A 130 -6.25 -2.84 13.03
CA VAL A 130 -4.81 -3.00 12.78
C VAL A 130 -4.51 -4.24 11.91
N ASP A 131 -5.40 -5.24 11.94
CA ASP A 131 -5.33 -6.43 11.09
C ASP A 131 -6.05 -6.26 9.74
N GLY A 132 -6.46 -5.05 9.39
CA GLY A 132 -7.09 -4.72 8.11
C GLY A 132 -8.53 -5.20 7.95
N GLN A 133 -9.21 -5.58 9.04
CA GLN A 133 -10.62 -5.98 8.98
C GLN A 133 -11.52 -4.75 9.01
N PRO A 134 -12.56 -4.65 8.15
CA PRO A 134 -13.54 -3.56 8.22
C PRO A 134 -14.21 -3.49 9.58
N THR A 135 -14.38 -2.28 10.10
CA THR A 135 -14.99 -1.98 11.40
C THR A 135 -15.62 -0.59 11.38
N THR A 136 -16.25 -0.11 12.46
CA THR A 136 -16.79 1.25 12.54
C THR A 136 -16.36 1.94 13.83
N LEU A 137 -16.46 3.26 13.88
CA LEU A 137 -16.19 4.04 15.08
C LEU A 137 -17.00 3.49 16.27
N PHE A 138 -18.28 3.22 16.06
CA PHE A 138 -19.18 2.77 17.13
C PHE A 138 -18.96 1.31 17.53
N SER A 139 -18.51 0.44 16.62
CA SER A 139 -18.17 -0.95 16.99
C SER A 139 -16.94 -1.03 17.90
N GLN A 140 -16.07 -0.01 17.87
CA GLN A 140 -14.93 0.12 18.78
C GLN A 140 -15.30 0.72 20.14
N ILE A 141 -16.49 1.34 20.28
CA ILE A 141 -16.95 1.88 21.55
C ILE A 141 -17.42 0.71 22.42
N THR A 142 -16.61 0.36 23.41
CA THR A 142 -17.03 -0.59 24.44
C THR A 142 -18.01 0.11 25.37
N SER A 143 -19.13 -0.54 25.70
CA SER A 143 -20.17 -0.02 26.60
C SER A 143 -19.56 0.64 27.84
N GLY A 144 -19.85 1.93 28.04
CA GLY A 144 -19.45 2.68 29.22
C GLY A 144 -18.05 3.31 29.18
N GLN A 145 -17.27 3.15 28.10
CA GLN A 145 -15.98 3.83 27.98
C GLN A 145 -16.05 5.08 27.08
N PRO A 146 -15.49 6.22 27.53
CA PRO A 146 -15.37 7.41 26.70
C PRO A 146 -14.36 7.18 25.58
N LEU A 147 -14.74 7.53 24.35
CA LEU A 147 -13.86 7.53 23.20
C LEU A 147 -13.14 8.89 23.09
N ILE A 148 -11.81 8.86 22.96
CA ILE A 148 -11.00 10.06 22.71
C ILE A 148 -10.63 10.09 21.22
N ILE A 149 -11.10 11.12 20.51
CA ILE A 149 -10.69 11.40 19.13
C ILE A 149 -9.68 12.54 19.17
N LEU A 150 -8.46 12.28 18.71
CA LEU A 150 -7.42 13.30 18.58
C LEU A 150 -7.59 13.98 17.22
N ALA A 151 -8.08 15.22 17.22
CA ALA A 151 -8.10 16.07 16.05
C ALA A 151 -6.78 16.85 15.98
N ALA A 152 -6.04 16.73 14.87
CA ALA A 152 -4.92 17.61 14.60
C ALA A 152 -5.44 18.96 14.11
N ASN A 153 -5.13 20.04 14.83
CA ASN A 153 -5.39 21.40 14.35
C ASN A 153 -4.39 21.72 13.24
N LYS A 154 -4.89 22.12 12.07
CA LYS A 154 -4.05 22.79 11.05
C LYS A 154 -3.83 24.24 11.47
#